data_AF-T0ZT46-F1
#
_entry.id   AF-T0ZT46-F1
#
_cell.length_a   1.000
_cell.length_b   1.000
_cell.length_c   1.000
_cell.angle_alpha   90.00
_cell.angle_beta   90.00
_cell.angle_gamma   90.00
#
_symmetry.space_group_name_H-M   'P 1'
#
loop_
_entity.id
_entity.type
_entity.pdbx_description
1 polymer ?
#
loop_
_entity_poly.entity_id
_entity_poly.type
_entity_poly.pdbx_seq_one_letter_code
_entity_poly.pdbx_strand_id
1 'polypeptide(L)'
;SYGKGASVLRMVEAYLGEAAFRQGVHEYLREFAFGNSRGSDLWRHLAEASQQPVDRILDTWTGVPGYPILVARRSGTTVRIAQQPFRYLGTPPPQLWPVPLTYRIGTTEGRRLMEGAETTLEAPPGVPVLLNAGRHGFYRVEYDAEGYEALGRAWPDLAPVDRWGLLDDLYALLQAGRVDFAQYRRWVER
;
A
#
# COMPACT_ATOMS: atom_id res chain seq x y z
N SER A 1 8.01 -14.37 -11.18
CA SER A 1 8.02 -12.98 -11.69
C SER A 1 6.64 -12.36 -11.90
N TYR A 2 5.58 -13.11 -12.25
CA TYR A 2 4.27 -12.55 -12.61
C TYR A 2 3.48 -11.90 -11.45
N GLY A 3 3.43 -12.54 -10.27
CA GLY A 3 2.61 -12.05 -9.14
C GLY A 3 2.99 -10.65 -8.66
N LYS A 4 4.26 -10.46 -8.28
CA LYS A 4 4.76 -9.15 -7.80
C LYS A 4 4.63 -8.07 -8.88
N GLY A 5 4.95 -8.37 -10.14
CA GLY A 5 4.85 -7.40 -11.24
C GLY A 5 3.42 -6.88 -11.43
N ALA A 6 2.43 -7.77 -11.47
CA ALA A 6 1.02 -7.40 -11.61
C ALA A 6 0.52 -6.59 -10.41
N SER A 7 0.86 -6.98 -9.18
CA SER A 7 0.48 -6.23 -7.97
C SER A 7 1.10 -4.83 -7.93
N VAL A 8 2.36 -4.68 -8.35
CA VAL A 8 3.02 -3.36 -8.39
C VAL A 8 2.37 -2.46 -9.44
N LEU A 9 1.98 -2.98 -10.61
CA LEU A 9 1.24 -2.21 -11.61
C LEU A 9 -0.13 -1.75 -11.08
N ARG A 10 -0.87 -2.65 -10.41
CA ARG A 10 -2.16 -2.33 -9.77
C ARG A 10 -2.01 -1.26 -8.68
N MET A 11 -0.92 -1.29 -7.91
CA MET A 11 -0.60 -0.27 -6.92
C MET A 11 -0.35 1.09 -7.57
N VAL A 12 0.44 1.12 -8.66
CA VAL A 12 0.71 2.36 -9.39
C VAL A 12 -0.57 2.90 -10.02
N GLU A 13 -1.38 2.08 -10.67
CA GLU A 13 -2.68 2.50 -11.22
C GLU A 13 -3.56 3.13 -10.15
N ALA A 14 -3.70 2.51 -8.98
CA ALA A 14 -4.52 3.05 -7.89
C ALA A 14 -4.00 4.40 -7.38
N TYR A 15 -2.69 4.62 -7.42
CA TYR A 15 -2.07 5.90 -7.06
C TYR A 15 -2.33 6.97 -8.12
N LEU A 16 -2.01 6.69 -9.39
CA LEU A 16 -2.14 7.64 -10.50
C LEU A 16 -3.61 7.94 -10.84
N GLY A 17 -4.50 6.99 -10.58
CA GLY A 17 -5.86 6.97 -11.06
C GLY A 17 -5.97 6.34 -12.45
N GLU A 18 -7.10 5.67 -12.69
CA GLU A 18 -7.36 4.90 -13.91
C GLU A 18 -7.18 5.72 -15.19
N ALA A 19 -7.66 6.96 -15.20
CA ALA A 19 -7.60 7.82 -16.39
C ALA A 19 -6.15 8.12 -16.82
N ALA A 20 -5.29 8.54 -15.89
CA ALA A 20 -3.89 8.85 -16.17
C ALA A 20 -3.11 7.59 -16.52
N PHE A 21 -3.35 6.48 -15.81
CA PHE A 21 -2.71 5.20 -16.07
C PHE A 21 -3.05 4.70 -17.49
N ARG A 22 -4.34 4.67 -17.84
CA ARG A 22 -4.81 4.23 -19.16
C ARG A 22 -4.26 5.10 -20.28
N GLN A 23 -4.22 6.42 -20.07
CA GLN A 23 -3.63 7.35 -21.04
C GLN A 23 -2.15 7.05 -21.26
N GLY A 24 -1.35 6.87 -20.20
CA GLY A 24 0.06 6.54 -20.33
C GLY A 24 0.31 5.20 -21.03
N VAL A 25 -0.48 4.17 -20.71
CA VAL A 25 -0.41 2.87 -21.41
C VAL A 25 -0.78 3.02 -22.89
N HIS A 26 -1.80 3.80 -23.21
CA HIS A 26 -2.22 4.03 -24.60
C HIS A 26 -1.12 4.68 -25.43
N GLU A 27 -0.53 5.77 -24.94
CA GLU A 27 0.55 6.47 -25.65
C GLU A 27 1.79 5.60 -25.80
N TYR A 28 2.17 4.85 -24.77
CA TYR A 28 3.25 3.87 -24.84
C TYR A 28 3.02 2.82 -25.93
N LEU A 29 1.83 2.20 -25.98
CA LEU A 29 1.52 1.21 -27.01
C LEU A 29 1.52 1.81 -28.42
N ARG A 30 1.13 3.08 -28.55
CA ARG A 30 1.14 3.79 -29.83
C ARG A 30 2.55 4.10 -30.31
N GLU A 31 3.42 4.57 -29.43
CA GLU A 31 4.81 4.92 -29.76
C GLU A 31 5.62 3.68 -30.17
N PHE A 32 5.46 2.57 -29.45
CA PHE A 32 6.23 1.35 -29.66
C PHE A 32 5.50 0.28 -30.50
N ALA A 33 4.45 0.68 -31.22
CA ALA A 33 3.69 -0.22 -32.07
C ALA A 33 4.62 -0.90 -33.11
N PHE A 34 4.56 -2.23 -33.18
CA PHE A 34 5.38 -3.08 -34.07
C PHE A 34 6.90 -2.98 -33.85
N GLY A 35 7.34 -2.40 -32.72
CA GLY A 35 8.74 -2.27 -32.33
C GLY A 35 9.08 -2.99 -31.03
N ASN A 36 10.16 -2.53 -30.39
CA ASN A 36 10.63 -3.03 -29.10
C ASN A 36 10.74 -1.89 -28.10
N SER A 37 10.58 -2.22 -26.83
CA SER A 37 10.66 -1.27 -25.72
C SER A 37 11.31 -1.91 -24.50
N ARG A 38 11.61 -1.07 -23.51
CA ARG A 38 12.07 -1.43 -22.17
C ARG A 38 11.05 -0.99 -21.12
N GLY A 39 11.18 -1.51 -19.90
CA GLY A 39 10.32 -1.09 -18.77
C GLY A 39 10.37 0.42 -18.52
N SER A 40 11.55 1.02 -18.64
CA SER A 40 11.76 2.47 -18.52
C SER A 40 10.90 3.30 -19.47
N ASP A 41 10.61 2.78 -20.67
CA ASP A 41 9.80 3.49 -21.66
C ASP A 41 8.34 3.58 -21.18
N LEU A 42 7.79 2.50 -20.62
CA LEU A 42 6.46 2.52 -20.01
C LEU A 42 6.40 3.50 -18.82
N TRP A 43 7.42 3.50 -17.96
CA TRP A 43 7.43 4.37 -16.77
C TRP A 43 7.43 5.84 -17.16
N ARG A 44 8.17 6.21 -18.21
CA ARG A 44 8.19 7.56 -18.77
C ARG A 44 6.80 8.01 -19.20
N HIS A 45 6.08 7.21 -19.99
CA HIS A 45 4.72 7.57 -20.42
C HIS A 45 3.73 7.67 -19.27
N LEU A 46 3.83 6.81 -18.26
CA LEU A 46 3.01 6.91 -17.06
C LEU A 46 3.33 8.18 -16.26
N ALA A 47 4.61 8.56 -16.14
CA ALA A 47 5.03 9.80 -15.48
C ALA A 47 4.50 11.03 -16.23
N GLU A 48 4.62 11.06 -17.56
CA GLU A 48 4.11 12.14 -18.41
C GLU A 48 2.58 12.28 -18.30
N ALA A 49 1.83 11.17 -18.34
CA ALA A 49 0.37 11.21 -18.28
C ALA A 49 -0.17 11.60 -16.89
N SER A 50 0.55 11.28 -15.82
CA SER A 50 0.09 11.50 -14.44
C SER A 50 0.71 12.72 -13.75
N GLN A 51 1.82 13.25 -14.28
CA GLN A 51 2.65 14.26 -13.63
C GLN A 51 3.14 13.81 -12.24
N GLN A 52 3.43 12.52 -12.10
CA GLN A 52 3.93 11.88 -10.87
C GLN A 52 5.29 11.20 -11.12
N PRO A 53 6.14 11.01 -10.09
CA PRO A 53 7.45 10.39 -10.23
C PRO A 53 7.37 8.85 -10.35
N VAL A 54 6.74 8.36 -11.43
CA VAL A 54 6.45 6.93 -11.66
C VAL A 54 7.72 6.11 -11.90
N ASP A 55 8.69 6.70 -12.59
CA ASP A 55 10.03 6.18 -12.80
C ASP A 55 10.67 5.76 -11.47
N ARG A 56 10.77 6.69 -10.52
CA ARG A 56 11.35 6.43 -9.20
C ARG A 56 10.62 5.34 -8.44
N ILE A 57 9.29 5.30 -8.56
CA ILE A 57 8.47 4.26 -7.94
C ILE A 57 8.84 2.90 -8.54
N LEU A 58 8.64 2.73 -9.85
CA LEU A 58 8.78 1.43 -10.50
C LEU A 58 10.22 0.92 -10.51
N ASP A 59 11.22 1.79 -10.60
CA ASP A 59 12.64 1.42 -10.43
C ASP A 59 12.88 0.71 -9.10
N THR A 60 12.42 1.32 -8.01
CA THR A 60 12.62 0.74 -6.67
C THR A 60 11.84 -0.55 -6.51
N TRP A 61 10.57 -0.57 -6.90
CA TRP A 61 9.69 -1.73 -6.69
C TRP A 61 10.07 -2.95 -7.55
N THR A 62 10.68 -2.73 -8.71
CA THR A 62 11.15 -3.80 -9.62
C THR A 62 12.60 -4.20 -9.35
N GLY A 63 13.46 -3.27 -8.95
CA GLY A 63 14.88 -3.51 -8.70
C GLY A 63 15.23 -4.02 -7.30
N VAL A 64 14.40 -3.70 -6.29
CA VAL A 64 14.67 -4.07 -4.89
C VAL A 64 13.86 -5.31 -4.46
N PRO A 65 14.51 -6.34 -3.87
CA PRO A 65 13.81 -7.53 -3.39
C PRO A 65 12.98 -7.23 -2.13
N GLY A 66 11.90 -7.99 -1.95
CA GLY A 66 10.98 -7.81 -0.81
C GLY A 66 9.95 -6.70 -1.01
N TYR A 67 9.34 -6.30 0.10
CA TYR A 67 8.32 -5.27 0.21
C TYR A 67 8.24 -4.74 1.67
N PRO A 68 7.68 -3.55 1.91
CA PRO A 68 7.56 -2.99 3.24
C PRO A 68 6.31 -3.45 3.99
N ILE A 69 6.39 -3.33 5.30
CA ILE A 69 5.25 -3.20 6.20
C ILE A 69 5.17 -1.75 6.66
N LEU A 70 3.95 -1.20 6.68
CA LEU A 70 3.64 0.10 7.22
C LEU A 70 3.09 -0.05 8.64
N VAL A 71 3.73 0.60 9.60
CA VAL A 71 3.33 0.61 11.01
C VAL A 71 2.63 1.93 11.29
N ALA A 72 1.31 1.86 11.48
CA ALA A 72 0.47 2.99 11.84
C ALA A 72 0.33 3.08 13.37
N ARG A 73 0.63 4.26 13.90
CA ARG A 73 0.48 4.60 15.32
C ARG A 73 -0.27 5.92 15.45
N ARG A 74 -1.35 5.93 16.21
CA ARG A 74 -2.19 7.10 16.47
C ARG A 74 -1.73 7.80 17.75
N SER A 75 -1.72 9.13 17.70
CA SER A 75 -1.51 10.01 18.85
C SER A 75 -2.44 11.21 18.71
N GLY A 76 -3.59 11.16 19.39
CA GLY A 76 -4.65 12.16 19.24
C GLY A 76 -5.21 12.19 17.81
N THR A 77 -5.08 13.34 17.14
CA THR A 77 -5.55 13.53 15.76
C THR A 77 -4.56 13.06 14.71
N THR A 78 -3.30 12.79 15.08
CA THR A 78 -2.26 12.45 14.12
C THR A 78 -2.02 10.95 14.09
N VAL A 79 -1.99 10.37 12.90
CA VAL A 79 -1.58 8.99 12.64
C VAL A 79 -0.22 9.02 11.98
N ARG A 80 0.81 8.62 12.72
CA ARG A 80 2.18 8.44 12.22
C ARG A 80 2.29 7.08 11.54
N ILE A 81 2.81 7.07 10.33
CA ILE A 81 2.99 5.87 9.51
C ILE A 81 4.48 5.75 9.23
N ALA A 82 5.09 4.68 9.73
CA ALA A 82 6.50 4.37 9.49
C ALA A 82 6.62 3.12 8.61
N GLN A 83 7.59 3.09 7.70
CA GLN A 83 7.86 1.92 6.88
C GLN A 83 9.09 1.16 7.39
N GLN A 84 9.05 -0.16 7.25
CA GLN A 84 10.21 -1.02 7.45
C GLN A 84 10.11 -2.23 6.51
N PRO A 85 11.21 -2.89 6.14
CA PRO A 85 11.14 -4.09 5.33
C PRO A 85 10.41 -5.21 6.08
N PHE A 86 9.48 -5.90 5.42
CA PHE A 86 8.77 -7.02 6.01
C PHE A 86 9.50 -8.35 5.74
N ARG A 87 9.67 -9.16 6.77
CA ARG A 87 10.10 -10.56 6.69
C ARG A 87 9.38 -11.38 7.75
N TYR A 88 9.14 -12.65 7.44
CA TYR A 88 8.62 -13.62 8.42
C TYR A 88 9.66 -14.00 9.46
N LEU A 89 10.95 -14.02 9.09
CA LEU A 89 12.05 -14.42 9.95
C LEU A 89 13.26 -13.49 9.75
N GLY A 90 13.93 -13.19 10.87
CA GLY A 90 15.16 -12.39 10.92
C GLY A 90 14.95 -10.88 10.77
N THR A 91 16.03 -10.13 10.97
CA THR A 91 16.05 -8.67 10.84
C THR A 91 16.56 -8.28 9.46
N PRO A 92 15.72 -7.68 8.59
CA PRO A 92 16.17 -7.24 7.28
C PRO A 92 17.10 -6.02 7.38
N PRO A 93 18.02 -5.83 6.43
CA PRO A 93 18.79 -4.58 6.34
C PRO A 93 17.82 -3.42 6.08
N PRO A 94 18.14 -2.19 6.54
CA PRO A 94 17.33 -1.02 6.25
C PRO A 94 17.14 -0.83 4.74
N GLN A 95 15.90 -0.70 4.31
CA GLN A 95 15.52 -0.43 2.92
C GLN A 95 14.24 0.39 2.93
N LEU A 96 14.19 1.41 2.08
CA LEU A 96 13.02 2.24 1.89
C LEU A 96 12.43 2.00 0.50
N TRP A 97 11.11 2.13 0.41
CA TRP A 97 10.37 2.17 -0.84
C TRP A 97 9.66 3.52 -0.95
N PRO A 98 9.59 4.12 -2.14
CA PRO A 98 8.61 5.16 -2.42
C PRO A 98 7.23 4.49 -2.47
N VAL A 99 6.48 4.55 -1.37
CA VAL A 99 5.22 3.82 -1.22
C VAL A 99 4.05 4.68 -1.70
N PRO A 100 3.35 4.27 -2.78
CA PRO A 100 2.10 4.92 -3.19
C PRO A 100 1.00 4.51 -2.20
N LEU A 101 0.79 5.34 -1.20
CA LEU A 101 -0.16 5.09 -0.12
C LEU A 101 -1.57 5.44 -0.61
N THR A 102 -2.45 4.45 -0.67
CA THR A 102 -3.90 4.67 -0.67
C THR A 102 -4.42 4.50 0.75
N TYR A 103 -5.37 5.35 1.15
CA TYR A 103 -5.96 5.29 2.48
C TYR A 103 -7.41 5.77 2.48
N ARG A 104 -8.14 5.41 3.53
CA ARG A 104 -9.49 5.89 3.80
C ARG A 104 -9.61 6.29 5.26
N ILE A 105 -10.04 7.52 5.51
CA ILE A 105 -10.27 8.08 6.85
C ILE A 105 -11.79 8.25 6.99
N GLY A 106 -12.42 7.37 7.75
CA GLY A 106 -13.88 7.24 7.76
C GLY A 106 -14.40 6.83 6.37
N THR A 107 -15.04 7.78 5.68
CA THR A 107 -15.56 7.62 4.32
C THR A 107 -14.73 8.33 3.26
N THR A 108 -13.76 9.15 3.66
CA THR A 108 -12.96 9.96 2.74
C THR A 108 -11.75 9.16 2.28
N GLU A 109 -11.66 8.92 0.98
CA GLU A 109 -10.48 8.31 0.35
C GLU A 109 -9.39 9.35 0.10
N GLY A 110 -8.14 8.91 0.17
CA GLY A 110 -6.98 9.74 -0.10
C GLY A 110 -5.82 8.92 -0.65
N ARG A 111 -4.88 9.65 -1.29
CA ARG A 111 -3.69 9.08 -1.92
C ARG A 111 -2.51 9.98 -1.61
N ARG A 112 -1.34 9.39 -1.36
CA ARG A 112 -0.10 10.12 -1.11
C ARG A 112 1.11 9.26 -1.48
N LEU A 113 2.17 9.86 -2.00
CA LEU A 113 3.46 9.20 -2.07
C LEU A 113 4.23 9.36 -0.76
N MET A 114 4.57 8.25 -0.11
CA MET A 114 5.46 8.21 1.05
C MET A 114 6.88 7.91 0.58
N GLU A 115 7.71 8.95 0.45
CA GLU A 115 9.09 8.82 -0.04
C GLU A 115 10.11 8.55 1.07
N GLY A 116 9.83 9.02 2.28
CA GLY A 116 10.72 8.89 3.44
C GLY A 116 10.41 7.66 4.29
N ALA A 117 11.19 7.49 5.37
CA ALA A 117 10.94 6.45 6.35
C ALA A 117 9.56 6.59 7.03
N GLU A 118 9.00 7.81 7.06
CA GLU A 118 7.78 8.11 7.78
C GLU A 118 6.92 9.17 7.06
N THR A 119 5.62 9.15 7.34
CA THR A 119 4.66 10.21 6.98
C THR A 119 3.57 10.30 8.05
N THR A 120 2.75 11.35 8.01
CA THR A 120 1.64 11.55 8.95
C THR A 120 0.33 11.82 8.22
N LEU A 121 -0.77 11.30 8.75
CA LEU A 121 -2.13 11.63 8.32
C LEU A 121 -2.89 12.27 9.48
N GLU A 122 -3.73 13.25 9.18
CA GLU A 122 -4.65 13.84 10.16
C GLU A 122 -5.99 13.11 10.09
N ALA A 123 -6.46 12.60 11.22
CA ALA A 123 -7.71 11.89 11.35
C ALA A 123 -8.33 12.17 12.73
N PRO A 124 -9.62 12.55 12.82
CA PRO A 124 -10.25 12.77 14.12
C PRO A 124 -10.13 11.54 15.04
N PRO A 125 -10.08 11.72 16.38
CA PRO A 125 -9.98 10.61 17.32
C PRO A 125 -11.12 9.62 17.14
N GLY A 126 -10.84 8.33 17.26
CA GLY A 126 -11.83 7.25 17.11
C GLY A 126 -12.32 6.98 15.68
N VAL A 127 -12.01 7.85 14.71
CA VAL A 127 -12.33 7.63 13.29
C VAL A 127 -11.40 6.54 12.71
N PRO A 128 -11.95 5.52 12.03
CA PRO A 128 -11.13 4.46 11.44
C PRO A 128 -10.23 5.03 10.33
N VAL A 129 -8.95 4.64 10.38
CA VAL A 129 -7.98 4.91 9.34
C VAL A 129 -7.57 3.58 8.74
N LEU A 130 -8.02 3.33 7.51
CA LEU A 130 -7.67 2.15 6.74
C LEU A 130 -6.59 2.55 5.73
N LEU A 131 -5.37 2.07 5.92
CA LEU A 131 -4.33 2.13 4.91
C LEU A 131 -4.47 0.96 3.93
N ASN A 132 -3.96 1.14 2.72
CA ASN A 132 -4.12 0.19 1.62
C ASN A 132 -5.60 -0.08 1.28
N ALA A 133 -6.42 0.96 1.27
CA ALA A 133 -7.82 0.85 0.87
C ALA A 133 -7.93 0.24 -0.53
N GLY A 134 -8.81 -0.76 -0.69
CA GLY A 134 -8.98 -1.55 -1.92
C GLY A 134 -7.91 -2.63 -2.16
N ARG A 135 -6.94 -2.77 -1.24
CA ARG A 135 -5.84 -3.75 -1.29
C ARG A 135 -5.04 -3.69 -2.60
N HIS A 136 -4.80 -2.49 -3.10
CA HIS A 136 -4.03 -2.27 -4.33
C HIS A 136 -2.52 -2.27 -4.08
N GLY A 137 -2.09 -1.83 -2.91
CA GLY A 137 -0.69 -1.70 -2.51
C GLY A 137 -0.02 -3.03 -2.24
N PHE A 138 1.21 -3.19 -2.75
CA PHE A 138 2.06 -4.36 -2.49
C PHE A 138 2.85 -4.19 -1.19
N TYR A 139 2.15 -3.94 -0.09
CA TYR A 139 2.71 -3.76 1.25
C TYR A 139 1.70 -4.21 2.30
N ARG A 140 2.19 -4.52 3.50
CA ARG A 140 1.36 -4.90 4.64
C ARG A 140 1.15 -3.72 5.58
N VAL A 141 0.10 -3.77 6.39
CA VAL A 141 -0.18 -2.75 7.38
C VAL A 141 -0.34 -3.37 8.76
N GLU A 142 0.31 -2.75 9.75
CA GLU A 142 0.15 -3.05 11.17
C GLU A 142 -0.34 -1.78 11.87
N TYR A 143 -1.47 -1.90 12.57
CA TYR A 143 -2.03 -0.82 13.37
C TYR A 143 -1.66 -0.99 14.84
N ASP A 144 -1.85 0.05 15.64
CA ASP A 144 -1.86 -0.08 17.10
C ASP A 144 -3.23 -0.56 17.61
N ALA A 145 -3.33 -0.73 18.92
CA ALA A 145 -4.56 -1.17 19.57
C ALA A 145 -5.75 -0.26 19.24
N GLU A 146 -5.57 1.07 19.31
CA GLU A 146 -6.62 2.04 18.99
C GLU A 146 -7.06 1.93 17.52
N GLY A 147 -6.11 1.82 16.59
CA GLY A 147 -6.40 1.65 15.16
C GLY A 147 -7.18 0.36 14.88
N TYR A 148 -6.75 -0.77 15.46
CA TYR A 148 -7.49 -2.04 15.34
C TYR A 148 -8.89 -1.97 15.95
N GLU A 149 -9.07 -1.30 17.08
CA GLU A 149 -10.40 -1.11 17.68
C GLU A 149 -11.32 -0.26 16.80
N ALA A 150 -10.81 0.83 16.23
CA ALA A 150 -11.57 1.69 15.33
C ALA A 150 -11.99 0.95 14.05
N LEU A 151 -11.06 0.20 13.44
CA LEU A 151 -11.35 -0.65 12.29
C LEU A 151 -12.32 -1.79 12.64
N GLY A 152 -12.21 -2.36 13.85
CA GLY A 152 -13.11 -3.38 14.34
C GLY A 152 -14.54 -2.87 14.53
N ARG A 153 -14.73 -1.61 14.94
CA ARG A 153 -16.06 -0.97 14.97
C ARG A 153 -16.63 -0.76 13.57
N ALA A 154 -15.77 -0.40 12.61
CA ALA A 154 -16.15 -0.14 11.23
C ALA A 154 -16.29 -1.41 10.36
N TRP A 155 -16.00 -2.60 10.90
CA TRP A 155 -15.95 -3.88 10.17
C TRP A 155 -17.17 -4.15 9.26
N PRO A 156 -18.43 -3.93 9.70
CA PRO A 156 -19.60 -4.18 8.85
C PRO A 156 -19.62 -3.31 7.57
N ASP A 157 -19.05 -2.11 7.66
CA ASP A 157 -19.04 -1.10 6.58
C ASP A 157 -17.80 -1.21 5.68
N LEU A 158 -16.82 -2.07 6.03
CA LEU A 158 -15.64 -2.29 5.19
C LEU A 158 -16.02 -3.09 3.94
N ALA A 159 -15.42 -2.73 2.80
CA ALA A 159 -15.56 -3.52 1.59
C ALA A 159 -15.02 -4.95 1.81
N PRO A 160 -15.57 -5.99 1.15
CA PRO A 160 -15.09 -7.36 1.31
C PRO A 160 -13.58 -7.52 1.07
N VAL A 161 -13.03 -6.79 0.10
CA VAL A 161 -11.58 -6.79 -0.19
C VAL A 161 -10.74 -6.19 0.94
N ASP A 162 -11.24 -5.16 1.62
CA ASP A 162 -10.57 -4.53 2.76
C ASP A 162 -10.57 -5.47 3.97
N ARG A 163 -11.71 -6.13 4.22
CA ARG A 163 -11.84 -7.16 5.27
C ARG A 163 -10.86 -8.30 5.05
N TRP A 164 -10.79 -8.81 3.83
CA TRP A 164 -9.82 -9.84 3.46
C TRP A 164 -8.37 -9.34 3.63
N GLY A 165 -8.08 -8.10 3.21
CA GLY A 165 -6.75 -7.50 3.36
C GLY A 165 -6.30 -7.39 4.82
N LEU A 166 -7.20 -7.02 5.73
CA LEU A 166 -6.92 -6.98 7.17
C LEU A 166 -6.64 -8.38 7.74
N LEU A 167 -7.43 -9.38 7.35
CA LEU A 167 -7.21 -10.76 7.79
C LEU A 167 -5.90 -11.34 7.26
N ASP A 168 -5.58 -11.10 5.98
CA ASP A 168 -4.32 -11.52 5.36
C ASP A 168 -3.11 -10.86 6.03
N ASP A 169 -3.19 -9.56 6.34
CA ASP A 169 -2.13 -8.87 7.08
C ASP A 169 -1.99 -9.43 8.48
N LEU A 170 -3.06 -9.56 9.26
CA LEU A 170 -3.00 -10.12 10.61
C LEU A 170 -2.44 -11.54 10.63
N TYR A 171 -2.79 -12.39 9.67
CA TYR A 171 -2.23 -13.74 9.56
C TYR A 171 -0.73 -13.70 9.28
N ALA A 172 -0.27 -12.81 8.38
CA ALA A 172 1.15 -12.66 8.11
C ALA A 172 1.92 -12.07 9.31
N LEU A 173 1.31 -11.13 10.05
CA LEU A 173 1.86 -10.59 11.27
C LEU A 173 1.97 -11.65 12.37
N LEU A 174 0.98 -12.55 12.47
CA LEU A 174 1.00 -13.68 13.39
C LEU A 174 2.17 -14.61 13.07
N GLN A 175 2.33 -14.98 11.80
CA GLN A 175 3.45 -15.80 11.35
C GLN A 175 4.82 -15.13 11.59
N ALA A 176 4.87 -13.80 11.50
CA ALA A 176 6.09 -13.03 11.77
C ALA A 176 6.32 -12.73 13.27
N GLY A 177 5.45 -13.22 14.16
CA GLY A 177 5.55 -12.99 15.61
C GLY A 177 5.28 -11.55 16.06
N ARG A 178 4.60 -10.74 15.22
CA ARG A 178 4.27 -9.33 15.48
C ARG A 178 2.93 -9.14 16.18
N VAL A 179 2.02 -10.07 16.01
CA VAL A 179 0.76 -10.16 16.76
C VAL A 179 0.62 -11.55 17.35
N ASP A 180 -0.08 -11.67 18.48
CA ASP A 180 -0.35 -12.96 19.08
C ASP A 180 -1.61 -13.63 18.47
N PHE A 181 -1.79 -14.91 18.79
CA PHE A 181 -2.94 -15.67 18.32
C PHE A 181 -4.27 -15.12 18.87
N ALA A 182 -4.28 -14.56 20.08
CA ALA A 182 -5.49 -14.02 20.69
C ALA A 182 -6.02 -12.81 19.90
N GLN A 183 -5.12 -11.94 19.46
CA GLN A 183 -5.43 -10.81 18.59
C GLN A 183 -5.94 -11.29 17.24
N TYR A 184 -5.24 -12.20 16.56
CA TYR A 184 -5.70 -12.74 15.27
C TYR A 184 -7.09 -13.38 15.36
N ARG A 185 -7.32 -14.21 16.37
CA ARG A 185 -8.59 -14.92 16.59
C ARG A 185 -9.79 -13.99 16.68
N ARG A 186 -9.66 -12.83 17.36
CA ARG A 186 -10.73 -11.83 17.48
C ARG A 186 -11.24 -11.29 16.14
N TRP A 187 -10.43 -11.38 15.08
CA TRP A 187 -10.81 -10.91 13.74
C TRP A 187 -11.42 -12.02 12.89
N VAL A 188 -11.00 -13.26 13.08
CA VAL A 188 -11.53 -14.41 12.32
C VAL A 188 -12.91 -14.83 12.83
N GLU A 189 -13.20 -14.64 14.12
CA GLU A 189 -14.48 -14.99 14.75
C GLU A 189 -15.56 -13.90 14.63
N ARG A 190 -15.29 -12.81 13.90
CA ARG A 190 -16.15 -11.61 13.81
C ARG A 190 -17.19 -11.64 12.71
#